data_AF-A0A0N0DTJ2-F1
#
_entry.id   AF-A0A0N0DTJ2-F1
#
_cell.length_a   1.000
_cell.length_b   1.000
_cell.length_c   1.000
_cell.angle_alpha   90.00
_cell.angle_beta   90.00
_cell.angle_gamma   90.00
#
_symmetry.space_group_name_H-M   'P 1'
#
loop_
_entity.id
_entity.type
_entity.pdbx_description
1 polymer ?
#
loop_
_entity_poly.entity_id
_entity_poly.type
_entity_poly.pdbx_seq_one_letter_code
_entity_poly.pdbx_strand_id
1 'polypeptide(L)'
;MRPAGAVSCVTRGCGYGRPPPHSHLRLSAAVTAAIPAACCRSSSASSTPPLSALQHSIRCLSQQANRWLDKLRYGAESAPSLGSWENAYEDNAMGTRKLYCKALVCASGGGRMARDWIAGCAALTSPDPSLIYTALQHNATEADVEELREHFLIRLLAREEGEKRDDGRRQHRHQQQQQGSEGVRDGLVRRSGVWTEKHASGGAAPVARAAEENSKVEREVLRDGEEADAEEGLPSAAGASTSTDQTATTVSRQEEELHNDGDDESGEQDGDNAVASISPESIREAEHLLLRRSPEVRCFMYDAMTASLFHSNADLRAVEMARRHTFWIGANVFGISFDELTLLWRLVEAELLLKKEKIKVLGQPWSE
;
A
#
# COMPACT_ATOMS: atom_id res chain seq x y z
N MET A 1 -9.28 -10.55 -75.72
CA MET A 1 -8.58 -11.80 -75.37
C MET A 1 -9.17 -12.29 -74.04
N ARG A 2 -9.83 -13.46 -74.05
CA ARG A 2 -10.24 -14.27 -72.86
C ARG A 2 -9.05 -15.17 -72.43
N PRO A 3 -9.07 -15.96 -71.33
CA PRO A 3 -10.19 -16.32 -70.42
C PRO A 3 -9.89 -16.16 -68.91
N ALA A 4 -10.89 -15.99 -68.05
CA ALA A 4 -11.61 -17.00 -67.24
C ALA A 4 -10.82 -17.60 -66.06
N GLY A 5 -11.44 -17.55 -64.87
CA GLY A 5 -11.00 -18.21 -63.66
C GLY A 5 -12.10 -18.14 -62.60
N ALA A 6 -13.18 -18.88 -62.81
CA ALA A 6 -14.18 -19.17 -61.77
C ALA A 6 -13.71 -20.41 -61.00
N VAL A 7 -13.77 -20.38 -59.67
CA VAL A 7 -13.78 -21.58 -58.83
C VAL A 7 -14.92 -21.46 -57.84
N SER A 8 -15.78 -22.46 -57.88
CA SER A 8 -16.96 -22.65 -57.04
C SER A 8 -16.84 -24.01 -56.35
N CYS A 9 -17.57 -24.14 -55.24
CA CYS A 9 -17.86 -25.36 -54.47
C CYS A 9 -16.65 -25.90 -53.66
N VAL A 10 -16.77 -26.43 -52.44
CA VAL A 10 -17.68 -27.48 -51.97
C VAL A 10 -17.77 -27.47 -50.43
N THR A 11 -18.94 -27.86 -49.94
CA THR A 11 -19.39 -28.09 -48.57
C THR A 11 -18.90 -29.42 -47.95
N ARG A 12 -19.04 -29.51 -46.61
CA ARG A 12 -19.13 -30.70 -45.72
C ARG A 12 -17.86 -31.22 -45.05
N GLY A 13 -18.00 -31.46 -43.74
CA GLY A 13 -17.25 -32.48 -43.03
C GLY A 13 -17.30 -32.37 -41.51
N CYS A 14 -18.38 -32.83 -40.86
CA CYS A 14 -18.41 -33.12 -39.43
C CYS A 14 -17.39 -34.23 -39.09
N GLY A 15 -16.65 -34.08 -38.00
CA GLY A 15 -15.77 -35.12 -37.46
C GLY A 15 -15.81 -35.14 -35.94
N TYR A 16 -16.69 -35.98 -35.39
CA TYR A 16 -16.63 -36.42 -33.99
C TYR A 16 -15.38 -37.26 -33.78
N GLY A 17 -14.54 -36.89 -32.81
CA GLY A 17 -13.39 -37.68 -32.37
C GLY A 17 -13.36 -37.81 -30.85
N ARG A 18 -13.74 -38.97 -30.34
CA ARG A 18 -13.53 -39.46 -28.97
C ARG A 18 -12.94 -40.89 -29.08
N PRO A 19 -12.39 -41.48 -28.01
CA PRO A 19 -11.06 -41.31 -27.42
C PRO A 19 -10.23 -42.61 -27.56
N PRO A 20 -9.05 -42.70 -26.91
CA PRO A 20 -8.63 -43.98 -26.34
C PRO A 20 -8.22 -43.90 -24.85
N PRO A 21 -8.05 -45.06 -24.18
CA PRO A 21 -8.47 -45.26 -22.79
C PRO A 21 -7.34 -45.26 -21.74
N HIS A 22 -7.78 -45.13 -20.49
CA HIS A 22 -7.25 -45.64 -19.23
C HIS A 22 -5.84 -46.26 -19.22
N SER A 23 -4.95 -45.65 -18.42
CA SER A 23 -3.93 -46.36 -17.66
C SER A 23 -4.11 -46.08 -16.18
N HIS A 24 -4.63 -47.10 -15.47
CA HIS A 24 -4.64 -47.19 -14.03
C HIS A 24 -3.20 -47.35 -13.52
N LEU A 25 -2.68 -46.38 -12.76
CA LEU A 25 -1.59 -46.62 -11.83
C LEU A 25 -2.17 -46.61 -10.42
N ARG A 26 -2.46 -47.83 -9.94
CA ARG A 26 -2.61 -48.14 -8.52
C ARG A 26 -1.23 -48.00 -7.88
N LEU A 27 -1.07 -47.06 -6.96
CA LEU A 27 -0.05 -47.15 -5.92
C LEU A 27 -0.77 -47.30 -4.59
N SER A 28 -0.72 -48.55 -4.11
CA SER A 28 -1.09 -48.96 -2.77
C SER A 28 0.02 -48.51 -1.82
N ALA A 29 -0.34 -47.74 -0.80
CA ALA A 29 0.44 -47.62 0.42
C ALA A 29 -0.53 -47.70 1.60
N ALA A 30 -0.60 -48.89 2.17
CA ALA A 30 -1.24 -49.14 3.44
C ALA A 30 -0.46 -48.42 4.54
N VAL A 31 -1.13 -47.51 5.27
CA VAL A 31 -0.71 -47.09 6.61
C VAL A 31 -1.78 -47.54 7.57
N THR A 32 -1.53 -48.69 8.17
CA THR A 32 -2.25 -49.22 9.33
C THR A 32 -1.83 -48.40 10.54
N ALA A 33 -2.70 -47.52 11.04
CA ALA A 33 -2.54 -46.93 12.36
C ALA A 33 -3.69 -47.37 13.24
N ALA A 34 -3.32 -48.11 14.28
CA ALA A 34 -4.19 -48.78 15.22
C ALA A 34 -5.03 -47.78 16.04
N ILE A 35 -6.31 -48.14 16.19
CA ILE A 35 -7.27 -47.55 17.11
C ILE A 35 -7.09 -48.23 18.48
N PRO A 36 -6.85 -47.51 19.59
CA PRO A 36 -7.23 -48.00 20.89
C PRO A 36 -8.61 -47.45 21.26
N ALA A 37 -9.58 -48.35 21.28
CA ALA A 37 -10.84 -48.16 21.97
C ALA A 37 -10.59 -48.18 23.48
N ALA A 38 -11.00 -47.12 24.17
CA ALA A 38 -11.18 -47.12 25.61
C ALA A 38 -12.59 -46.62 25.93
N CYS A 39 -13.46 -47.57 26.27
CA CYS A 39 -14.71 -47.32 26.96
C CYS A 39 -14.41 -46.79 28.36
N CYS A 40 -15.03 -45.67 28.75
CA CYS A 40 -15.57 -45.50 30.10
C CYS A 40 -16.56 -44.33 30.21
N ARG A 41 -17.82 -44.70 30.45
CA ARG A 41 -18.83 -44.13 31.36
C ARG A 41 -19.02 -42.60 31.44
N SER A 42 -20.24 -42.25 31.08
CA SER A 42 -21.00 -41.06 31.44
C SER A 42 -20.97 -40.75 32.95
N SER A 43 -20.76 -39.49 33.30
CA SER A 43 -21.43 -38.82 34.41
C SER A 43 -21.47 -37.31 34.16
N SER A 44 -22.66 -36.77 34.36
CA SER A 44 -23.17 -35.43 34.12
C SER A 44 -22.48 -34.33 34.95
N ALA A 45 -22.11 -33.23 34.28
CA ALA A 45 -22.24 -31.87 34.78
C ALA A 45 -22.00 -30.90 33.61
N SER A 46 -23.08 -30.28 33.12
CA SER A 46 -23.02 -29.22 32.13
C SER A 46 -22.56 -27.91 32.77
N SER A 47 -21.27 -27.60 32.68
CA SER A 47 -20.80 -26.21 32.77
C SER A 47 -20.30 -25.81 31.39
N THR A 48 -21.14 -25.11 30.63
CA THR A 48 -20.73 -24.41 29.42
C THR A 48 -19.62 -23.41 29.80
N PRO A 49 -18.40 -23.56 29.27
CA PRO A 49 -17.39 -22.52 29.45
C PRO A 49 -17.84 -21.28 28.67
N PRO A 50 -17.61 -20.07 29.20
CA PRO A 50 -17.93 -18.85 28.47
C PRO A 50 -17.16 -18.82 27.15
N LEU A 51 -17.88 -18.55 26.05
CA LEU A 51 -17.37 -18.43 24.68
C LEU A 51 -16.33 -17.31 24.48
N SER A 52 -15.93 -16.61 25.54
CA SER A 52 -14.95 -15.52 25.53
C SER A 52 -13.48 -15.98 25.46
N ALA A 53 -13.21 -17.28 25.55
CA ALA A 53 -11.84 -17.82 25.61
C ALA A 53 -11.33 -18.47 24.30
N LEU A 54 -12.10 -18.41 23.21
CA LEU A 54 -11.59 -18.66 21.86
C LEU A 54 -10.96 -17.37 21.29
N GLN A 55 -10.07 -16.76 22.06
CA GLN A 55 -9.07 -15.88 21.46
C GLN A 55 -8.17 -16.79 20.63
N HIS A 56 -8.45 -16.84 19.32
CA HIS A 56 -7.54 -17.42 18.35
C HIS A 56 -6.14 -16.91 18.70
N SER A 57 -5.27 -17.83 19.14
CA SER A 57 -3.85 -17.57 19.29
C SER A 57 -3.32 -17.33 17.88
N ILE A 58 -3.51 -16.11 17.39
CA ILE A 58 -2.80 -15.59 16.24
C ILE A 58 -1.35 -15.67 16.71
N ARG A 59 -0.58 -16.59 16.13
CA ARG A 59 0.85 -16.66 16.35
C ARG A 59 1.43 -15.35 15.82
N CYS A 60 1.49 -14.35 16.68
CA CYS A 60 2.15 -13.09 16.38
C CYS A 60 3.61 -13.44 16.12
N LEU A 61 4.10 -13.12 14.92
CA LEU A 61 5.53 -13.08 14.67
C LEU A 61 6.19 -12.24 15.77
N SER A 62 7.42 -12.59 16.16
CA SER A 62 8.14 -11.78 17.13
C SER A 62 8.20 -10.34 16.61
N GLN A 63 8.13 -9.36 17.52
CA GLN A 63 8.21 -7.95 17.14
C GLN A 63 9.46 -7.65 16.28
N GLN A 64 10.55 -8.37 16.53
CA GLN A 64 11.79 -8.30 15.74
C GLN A 64 11.63 -8.84 14.32
N ALA A 65 10.89 -9.94 14.12
CA ALA A 65 10.60 -10.48 12.79
C ALA A 65 9.69 -9.53 11.99
N ASN A 66 8.69 -8.91 12.65
CA ASN A 66 7.86 -7.89 11.99
C ASN A 66 8.69 -6.68 11.55
N ARG A 67 9.54 -6.13 12.43
CA ARG A 67 10.43 -5.03 12.04
C ARG A 67 11.37 -5.39 10.89
N TRP A 68 11.87 -6.63 10.86
CA TRP A 68 12.72 -7.09 9.76
C TRP A 68 11.93 -7.21 8.44
N LEU A 69 10.71 -7.75 8.49
CA LEU A 69 9.82 -7.82 7.33
C LEU A 69 9.39 -6.44 6.84
N ASP A 70 9.08 -5.52 7.75
CA ASP A 70 8.72 -4.14 7.41
C ASP A 70 9.91 -3.43 6.77
N LYS A 71 11.12 -3.66 7.28
CA LYS A 71 12.34 -3.11 6.69
C LYS A 71 12.61 -3.69 5.30
N LEU A 72 12.34 -4.98 5.09
CA LEU A 72 12.48 -5.63 3.79
C LEU A 72 11.44 -5.10 2.79
N ARG A 73 10.18 -4.96 3.20
CA ARG A 73 9.05 -4.55 2.35
C ARG A 73 9.08 -3.05 2.04
N TYR A 74 9.37 -2.23 3.04
CA TYR A 74 9.12 -0.80 3.00
C TYR A 74 10.39 0.03 3.18
N GLY A 75 11.50 -0.58 3.58
CA GLY A 75 12.76 0.12 3.88
C GLY A 75 12.76 0.81 5.26
N ALA A 76 11.72 0.64 6.07
CA ALA A 76 11.53 1.29 7.36
C ALA A 76 11.18 0.28 8.47
N GLU A 77 11.34 0.65 9.74
CA GLU A 77 11.05 -0.23 10.89
C GLU A 77 9.55 -0.44 11.14
N SER A 78 8.72 0.39 10.53
CA SER A 78 7.27 0.33 10.55
C SER A 78 6.73 0.75 9.17
N ALA A 79 5.47 0.40 8.90
CA ALA A 79 4.80 0.75 7.66
C ALA A 79 3.76 1.86 7.90
N PRO A 80 3.66 2.87 7.02
CA PRO A 80 2.53 3.79 7.01
C PRO A 80 1.23 3.00 6.76
N SER A 81 0.22 3.28 7.58
CA SER A 81 -1.10 2.68 7.43
C SER A 81 -1.91 3.47 6.41
N LEU A 82 -2.09 2.89 5.21
CA LEU A 82 -2.75 3.52 4.07
C LEU A 82 -2.15 4.90 3.74
N GLY A 83 -0.82 4.96 3.64
CA GLY A 83 -0.09 6.17 3.27
C GLY A 83 0.12 7.20 4.38
N SER A 84 -0.36 6.96 5.61
CA SER A 84 -0.13 7.86 6.75
C SER A 84 0.61 7.18 7.90
N TRP A 85 1.55 7.93 8.50
CA TRP A 85 2.24 7.55 9.75
C TRP A 85 1.48 7.94 11.01
N GLU A 86 0.46 8.78 10.86
CA GLU A 86 -0.39 9.25 11.95
C GLU A 86 -1.36 8.16 12.40
N ASN A 87 -1.92 8.34 13.61
CA ASN A 87 -2.83 7.38 14.21
C ASN A 87 -4.07 7.13 13.34
N ALA A 88 -4.62 5.92 13.39
CA ALA A 88 -5.81 5.49 12.65
C ALA A 88 -7.03 6.38 12.88
N TYR A 89 -7.07 7.11 13.99
CA TYR A 89 -8.21 7.89 14.45
C TYR A 89 -8.04 9.42 14.30
N GLU A 90 -6.93 9.88 13.74
CA GLU A 90 -6.71 11.32 13.52
C GLU A 90 -7.33 11.78 12.20
N ASP A 91 -8.12 12.86 12.25
CA ASP A 91 -8.82 13.42 11.08
C ASP A 91 -7.86 13.83 9.96
N ASN A 92 -6.67 14.32 10.31
CA ASN A 92 -5.63 14.70 9.34
C ASN A 92 -5.14 13.50 8.52
N ALA A 93 -5.07 12.33 9.15
CA ALA A 93 -4.67 11.10 8.49
C ALA A 93 -5.75 10.61 7.52
N MET A 94 -7.02 10.88 7.82
CA MET A 94 -8.15 10.40 7.02
C MET A 94 -8.16 10.95 5.59
N GLY A 95 -7.78 12.21 5.39
CA GLY A 95 -7.61 12.78 4.05
C GLY A 95 -6.60 11.98 3.21
N THR A 96 -5.44 11.69 3.80
CA THR A 96 -4.39 10.88 3.15
C THR A 96 -4.88 9.47 2.84
N ARG A 97 -5.58 8.82 3.77
CA ARG A 97 -6.07 7.44 3.57
C ARG A 97 -7.14 7.33 2.49
N LYS A 98 -8.03 8.32 2.38
CA LYS A 98 -9.03 8.37 1.30
C LYS A 98 -8.36 8.47 -0.06
N LEU A 99 -7.40 9.38 -0.19
CA LEU A 99 -6.61 9.55 -1.40
C LEU A 99 -5.84 8.27 -1.75
N TYR A 100 -5.20 7.66 -0.74
CA TYR A 100 -4.48 6.39 -0.88
C TYR A 100 -5.39 5.27 -1.39
N CYS A 101 -6.54 5.05 -0.75
CA CYS A 101 -7.49 4.02 -1.18
C CYS A 101 -7.96 4.25 -2.62
N LYS A 102 -8.29 5.50 -2.99
CA LYS A 102 -8.75 5.84 -4.33
C LYS A 102 -7.67 5.56 -5.39
N ALA A 103 -6.45 6.06 -5.16
CA ALA A 103 -5.31 5.79 -6.02
C ALA A 103 -4.99 4.29 -6.12
N LEU A 104 -5.13 3.56 -5.01
CA LEU A 104 -4.85 2.12 -4.94
C LEU A 104 -5.85 1.30 -5.77
N VAL A 105 -7.12 1.72 -5.84
CA VAL A 105 -8.11 1.11 -6.73
C VAL A 105 -7.70 1.28 -8.20
N CYS A 106 -7.25 2.47 -8.61
CA CYS A 106 -6.75 2.68 -9.96
C CYS A 106 -5.48 1.86 -10.23
N ALA A 107 -4.52 1.92 -9.30
CA ALA A 107 -3.22 1.26 -9.47
C ALA A 107 -3.28 -0.26 -9.50
N SER A 108 -4.31 -0.84 -8.87
CA SER A 108 -4.58 -2.28 -8.91
C SER A 108 -5.41 -2.74 -10.12
N GLY A 109 -5.74 -1.82 -11.04
CA GLY A 109 -6.52 -2.10 -12.25
C GLY A 109 -8.04 -2.05 -12.06
N GLY A 110 -8.53 -1.58 -10.90
CA GLY A 110 -9.96 -1.30 -10.67
C GLY A 110 -10.89 -2.51 -10.61
N GLY A 111 -10.34 -3.72 -10.63
CA GLY A 111 -11.12 -4.96 -10.61
C GLY A 111 -11.93 -5.13 -9.32
N ARG A 112 -13.08 -5.81 -9.39
CA ARG A 112 -13.94 -6.09 -8.21
C ARG A 112 -13.14 -6.76 -7.08
N MET A 113 -12.31 -7.75 -7.40
CA MET A 113 -11.49 -8.47 -6.43
C MET A 113 -10.46 -7.56 -5.74
N ALA A 114 -9.75 -6.73 -6.50
CA ALA A 114 -8.79 -5.79 -5.93
C ALA A 114 -9.49 -4.82 -4.96
N ARG A 115 -10.67 -4.33 -5.31
CA ARG A 115 -11.48 -3.47 -4.45
C ARG A 115 -11.97 -4.16 -3.18
N ASP A 116 -12.42 -5.40 -3.27
CA ASP A 116 -12.81 -6.20 -2.10
C ASP A 116 -11.60 -6.39 -1.15
N TRP A 117 -10.40 -6.59 -1.69
CA TRP A 117 -9.16 -6.65 -0.90
C TRP A 117 -8.87 -5.32 -0.21
N ILE A 118 -8.91 -4.20 -0.95
CA ILE A 118 -8.64 -2.87 -0.40
C ILE A 118 -9.67 -2.53 0.69
N ALA A 119 -10.95 -2.81 0.47
CA ALA A 119 -12.01 -2.62 1.46
C ALA A 119 -11.78 -3.45 2.72
N GLY A 120 -11.36 -4.72 2.57
CA GLY A 120 -11.00 -5.59 3.68
C GLY A 120 -9.79 -5.07 4.46
N CYS A 121 -8.76 -4.60 3.76
CA CYS A 121 -7.60 -3.95 4.38
C CYS A 121 -8.01 -2.70 5.16
N ALA A 122 -8.81 -1.81 4.56
CA ALA A 122 -9.32 -0.61 5.21
C ALA A 122 -10.08 -0.97 6.50
N ALA A 123 -11.03 -1.91 6.43
CA ALA A 123 -11.80 -2.34 7.61
C ALA A 123 -10.94 -2.86 8.77
N LEU A 124 -9.80 -3.49 8.47
CA LEU A 124 -8.88 -4.02 9.47
C LEU A 124 -7.94 -2.94 10.05
N THR A 125 -7.48 -2.00 9.23
CA THR A 125 -6.45 -1.02 9.63
C THR A 125 -7.02 0.30 10.14
N SER A 126 -8.19 0.70 9.65
CA SER A 126 -8.87 1.94 10.01
C SER A 126 -10.37 1.75 9.78
N PRO A 127 -11.16 1.43 10.83
CA PRO A 127 -12.57 1.05 10.71
C PRO A 127 -13.49 2.27 10.46
N ASP A 128 -13.06 3.19 9.59
CA ASP A 128 -13.89 4.28 9.09
C ASP A 128 -14.67 3.81 7.85
N PRO A 129 -16.02 3.84 7.89
CA PRO A 129 -16.84 3.37 6.78
C PRO A 129 -16.56 4.09 5.45
N SER A 130 -16.14 5.35 5.48
CA SER A 130 -15.86 6.13 4.27
C SER A 130 -14.71 5.54 3.46
N LEU A 131 -13.71 4.92 4.09
CA LEU A 131 -12.61 4.25 3.37
C LEU A 131 -13.10 3.00 2.64
N ILE A 132 -13.99 2.24 3.28
CA ILE A 132 -14.63 1.06 2.69
C ILE A 132 -15.46 1.50 1.47
N TYR A 133 -16.27 2.55 1.62
CA TYR A 133 -17.04 3.10 0.50
C TYR A 133 -16.15 3.59 -0.64
N THR A 134 -15.06 4.31 -0.34
CA THR A 134 -14.10 4.75 -1.36
C THR A 134 -13.47 3.57 -2.10
N ALA A 135 -13.06 2.52 -1.38
CA ALA A 135 -12.47 1.32 -1.98
C ALA A 135 -13.44 0.58 -2.91
N LEU A 136 -14.74 0.56 -2.55
CA LEU A 136 -15.78 -0.12 -3.31
C LEU A 136 -16.35 0.71 -4.48
N GLN A 137 -15.91 1.94 -4.70
CA GLN A 137 -16.31 2.74 -5.86
C GLN A 137 -15.54 2.32 -7.13
N HIS A 138 -16.11 2.59 -8.32
CA HIS A 138 -15.52 2.24 -9.62
C HIS A 138 -14.93 3.44 -10.37
N ASN A 139 -14.96 4.63 -9.77
CA ASN A 139 -14.62 5.90 -10.40
C ASN A 139 -13.17 6.33 -10.18
N ALA A 140 -12.28 5.40 -9.83
CA ALA A 140 -10.86 5.70 -9.64
C ALA A 140 -10.16 5.85 -11.01
N THR A 141 -9.31 6.86 -11.13
CA THR A 141 -8.64 7.27 -12.37
C THR A 141 -7.16 7.53 -12.14
N GLU A 142 -6.38 7.67 -13.21
CA GLU A 142 -4.95 8.00 -13.13
C GLU A 142 -4.72 9.35 -12.44
N ALA A 143 -5.65 10.30 -12.56
CA ALA A 143 -5.59 11.58 -11.86
C ALA A 143 -5.56 11.40 -10.34
N ASP A 144 -6.19 10.36 -9.79
CA ASP A 144 -6.16 10.08 -8.35
C ASP A 144 -4.79 9.58 -7.91
N VAL A 145 -4.06 8.91 -8.80
CA VAL A 145 -2.68 8.45 -8.55
C VAL A 145 -1.71 9.64 -8.59
N GLU A 146 -1.91 10.57 -9.53
CA GLU A 146 -1.14 11.82 -9.59
C GLU A 146 -1.43 12.73 -8.38
N GLU A 147 -2.70 12.83 -7.95
CA GLU A 147 -3.07 13.57 -6.74
C GLU A 147 -2.38 12.97 -5.50
N LEU A 148 -2.31 11.63 -5.39
CA LEU A 148 -1.54 10.96 -4.34
C LEU A 148 -0.04 11.26 -4.43
N ARG A 149 0.54 11.24 -5.64
CA ARG A 149 1.94 11.58 -5.88
C ARG A 149 2.27 12.99 -5.39
N GLU A 150 1.47 13.97 -5.78
CA GLU A 150 1.61 15.36 -5.35
C GLU A 150 1.50 15.49 -3.82
N HIS A 151 0.51 14.81 -3.23
CA HIS A 151 0.34 14.79 -1.77
C HIS A 151 1.58 14.25 -1.04
N PHE A 152 2.18 13.16 -1.53
CA PHE A 152 3.42 12.64 -0.96
C PHE A 152 4.58 13.62 -1.12
N LEU A 153 4.75 14.25 -2.28
CA LEU A 153 5.80 15.25 -2.50
C LEU A 153 5.67 16.43 -1.52
N ILE A 154 4.47 16.99 -1.38
CA ILE A 154 4.20 18.10 -0.45
C ILE A 154 4.57 17.71 0.97
N ARG A 155 4.18 16.51 1.43
CA ARG A 155 4.51 16.02 2.77
C ARG A 155 6.01 15.82 2.97
N LEU A 156 6.71 15.26 1.98
CA LEU A 156 8.15 15.02 2.05
C LEU A 156 8.93 16.35 2.11
N LEU A 157 8.56 17.32 1.28
CA LEU A 157 9.17 18.65 1.28
C LEU A 157 8.92 19.39 2.60
N ALA A 158 7.69 19.34 3.13
CA ALA A 158 7.37 19.94 4.42
C ALA A 158 8.18 19.31 5.58
N ARG A 159 8.45 18.01 5.52
CA ARG A 159 9.29 17.31 6.51
C ARG A 159 10.75 17.78 6.44
N GLU A 160 11.30 17.89 5.24
CA GLU A 160 12.68 18.34 5.05
C GLU A 160 12.88 19.80 5.53
N GLU A 161 11.91 20.68 5.30
CA GLU A 161 11.93 22.04 5.83
C GLU A 161 11.88 22.09 7.36
N GLY A 162 11.08 21.21 7.98
CA GLY A 162 11.00 21.08 9.43
C GLY A 162 12.33 20.65 10.06
N GLU A 163 12.97 19.63 9.48
CA GLU A 163 14.26 19.10 9.95
C GLU A 163 15.37 20.15 9.88
N LYS A 164 15.44 20.92 8.77
CA LYS A 164 16.42 22.03 8.64
C LYS A 164 16.25 23.10 9.72
N ARG A 165 15.02 23.43 10.11
CA ARG A 165 14.74 24.40 11.18
C ARG A 165 15.15 23.89 12.55
N ASP A 166 14.91 22.61 12.84
CA ASP A 166 15.27 22.00 14.11
C ASP A 166 16.79 21.84 14.26
N ASP A 167 17.49 21.50 13.18
CA ASP A 167 18.95 21.43 13.18
C ASP A 167 19.59 22.80 13.40
N GLY A 168 19.07 23.85 12.76
CA GLY A 168 19.49 25.23 13.02
C GLY A 168 19.31 25.63 14.49
N ARG A 169 18.19 25.25 15.11
CA ARG A 169 17.94 25.49 16.55
C ARG A 169 18.90 24.71 17.45
N ARG A 170 19.21 23.46 17.11
CA ARG A 170 20.17 22.63 17.85
C ARG A 170 21.58 23.21 17.78
N GLN A 171 22.03 23.61 16.59
CA GLN A 171 23.33 24.26 16.40
C GLN A 171 23.42 25.57 17.20
N HIS A 172 22.38 26.41 17.16
CA HIS A 172 22.34 27.65 17.93
C HIS A 172 22.37 27.42 19.45
N ARG A 173 21.65 26.39 19.96
CA ARG A 173 21.73 26.01 21.39
C ARG A 173 23.12 25.53 21.79
N HIS A 174 23.79 24.74 20.96
CA HIS A 174 25.16 24.30 21.23
C HIS A 174 26.15 25.47 21.23
N GLN A 175 25.97 26.45 20.33
CA GLN A 175 26.82 27.64 20.30
C GLN A 175 26.63 28.53 21.55
N GLN A 176 25.39 28.73 22.02
CA GLN A 176 25.14 29.47 23.26
C GLN A 176 25.70 28.78 24.51
N GLN A 177 25.64 27.45 24.59
CA GLN A 177 26.24 26.71 25.71
C GLN A 177 27.78 26.82 25.74
N GLN A 178 28.43 26.89 24.57
CA GLN A 178 29.88 27.09 24.50
C GLN A 178 30.27 28.51 24.91
N GLN A 179 29.53 29.54 24.50
CA GLN A 179 29.81 30.94 24.88
C GLN A 179 29.50 31.23 26.35
N GLY A 180 28.48 30.60 26.94
CA GLY A 180 28.17 30.74 28.38
C GLY A 180 29.18 30.07 29.32
N SER A 181 30.03 29.17 28.79
CA SER A 181 31.02 28.41 29.55
C SER A 181 32.34 29.16 29.78
N GLU A 182 32.66 30.19 28.98
CA GLU A 182 33.91 30.94 29.09
C GLU A 182 33.83 32.14 30.04
N GLY A 183 32.62 32.57 30.43
CA GLY A 183 32.40 33.74 31.30
C GLY A 183 32.39 33.47 32.82
N VAL A 184 32.50 32.22 33.28
CA VAL A 184 32.41 31.84 34.70
C VAL A 184 33.68 31.13 35.16
N ARG A 185 34.85 31.72 34.90
CA ARG A 185 36.12 31.29 35.51
C ARG A 185 36.80 32.34 36.40
N ASP A 186 36.28 33.55 36.49
CA ASP A 186 36.76 34.56 37.44
C ASP A 186 35.70 34.84 38.53
N GLY A 187 35.81 34.16 39.66
CA GLY A 187 35.15 34.60 40.89
C GLY A 187 34.41 33.54 41.71
N LEU A 188 35.06 32.44 42.10
CA LEU A 188 34.61 31.68 43.28
C LEU A 188 35.77 31.31 44.20
N VAL A 189 36.25 32.34 44.91
CA VAL A 189 36.96 32.17 46.17
C VAL A 189 35.94 31.90 47.27
N ARG A 190 36.07 30.72 47.89
CA ARG A 190 35.63 30.34 49.26
C ARG A 190 34.16 30.60 49.64
N ARG A 191 33.43 29.50 49.83
CA ARG A 191 32.79 29.22 51.13
C ARG A 191 32.56 27.72 51.32
N SER A 192 33.41 27.16 52.18
CA SER A 192 33.20 25.88 52.85
C SER A 192 31.97 25.99 53.75
N GLY A 193 31.03 25.06 53.60
CA GLY A 193 29.80 25.00 54.39
C GLY A 193 29.35 23.55 54.53
N VAL A 194 30.00 22.87 55.46
CA VAL A 194 29.46 21.87 56.41
C VAL A 194 28.23 21.07 55.93
N TRP A 195 28.47 19.79 55.65
CA TRP A 195 27.44 18.76 55.56
C TRP A 195 26.99 18.37 56.97
N THR A 196 25.72 18.62 57.30
CA THR A 196 25.05 17.95 58.41
C THR A 196 24.04 16.95 57.88
N GLU A 197 24.41 15.69 58.06
CA GLU A 197 23.60 14.49 57.97
C GLU A 197 22.42 14.55 58.95
N LYS A 198 21.20 14.39 58.45
CA LYS A 198 20.02 14.17 59.30
C LYS A 198 19.05 13.20 58.63
N HIS A 199 19.08 11.98 59.16
CA HIS A 199 18.07 10.96 58.94
C HIS A 199 16.69 11.47 59.36
N ALA A 200 15.67 11.25 58.51
CA ALA A 200 14.28 11.27 58.92
C ALA A 200 13.48 10.26 58.09
N SER A 201 13.10 9.20 58.78
CA SER A 201 12.07 8.22 58.47
C SER A 201 10.67 8.83 58.55
N GLY A 202 9.75 8.35 57.70
CA GLY A 202 8.30 8.63 57.74
C GLY A 202 7.81 9.00 56.34
N GLY A 203 7.00 8.23 55.62
CA GLY A 203 5.84 7.48 56.07
C GLY A 203 4.58 8.33 55.83
N ALA A 204 3.96 8.21 54.66
CA ALA A 204 2.53 8.45 54.42
C ALA A 204 2.20 8.34 52.92
N ALA A 205 1.42 7.33 52.55
CA ALA A 205 0.61 7.32 51.35
C ALA A 205 -0.63 8.22 51.55
N PRO A 206 -1.21 8.74 50.46
CA PRO A 206 -2.67 8.80 50.40
C PRO A 206 -3.19 8.17 49.10
N VAL A 207 -4.00 7.11 49.25
CA VAL A 207 -5.45 7.14 49.06
C VAL A 207 -5.84 7.16 47.58
N ALA A 208 -6.16 5.96 47.11
CA ALA A 208 -6.96 5.71 45.93
C ALA A 208 -8.30 6.46 46.05
N ARG A 209 -8.67 7.19 45.00
CA ARG A 209 -10.02 7.74 44.84
C ARG A 209 -10.72 6.92 43.77
N ALA A 210 -11.46 5.91 44.22
CA ALA A 210 -12.52 5.30 43.45
C ALA A 210 -13.63 6.34 43.23
N ALA A 211 -14.09 6.47 41.99
CA ALA A 211 -15.34 7.12 41.65
C ALA A 211 -16.17 6.10 40.89
N GLU A 212 -17.09 5.51 41.64
CA GLU A 212 -18.20 4.67 41.20
C GLU A 212 -19.49 5.53 41.24
N GLU A 213 -20.50 5.12 40.46
CA GLU A 213 -21.89 5.59 40.41
C GLU A 213 -22.25 6.90 39.68
N ASN A 214 -22.87 6.75 38.50
CA ASN A 214 -24.33 6.81 38.33
C ASN A 214 -24.66 6.68 36.84
N SER A 215 -25.25 5.57 36.39
CA SER A 215 -26.69 5.28 36.35
C SER A 215 -27.49 6.18 35.39
N LYS A 216 -28.13 5.47 34.44
CA LYS A 216 -29.53 5.66 34.05
C LYS A 216 -29.88 6.88 33.18
N VAL A 217 -29.99 6.67 31.86
CA VAL A 217 -31.18 7.08 31.10
C VAL A 217 -31.42 6.08 29.97
N GLU A 218 -32.49 5.29 30.13
CA GLU A 218 -33.23 4.66 29.04
C GLU A 218 -33.84 5.75 28.14
N ARG A 219 -33.77 5.58 26.82
CA ARG A 219 -34.99 5.72 26.00
C ARG A 219 -34.85 5.02 24.67
N GLU A 220 -35.65 3.97 24.55
CA GLU A 220 -36.21 3.48 23.32
C GLU A 220 -36.79 4.62 22.47
N VAL A 221 -36.47 4.62 21.18
CA VAL A 221 -37.43 5.01 20.15
C VAL A 221 -37.31 3.96 19.04
N LEU A 222 -38.23 2.99 19.08
CA LEU A 222 -38.68 2.31 17.88
C LEU A 222 -39.08 3.36 16.84
N ARG A 223 -38.61 3.19 15.61
CA ARG A 223 -39.38 3.67 14.47
C ARG A 223 -39.25 2.70 13.31
N ASP A 224 -40.34 1.97 13.13
CA ASP A 224 -40.76 1.30 11.91
C ASP A 224 -40.78 2.30 10.74
N GLY A 225 -40.53 1.79 9.54
CA GLY A 225 -40.58 2.54 8.29
C GLY A 225 -39.91 1.73 7.18
N GLU A 226 -40.55 0.66 6.69
CA GLU A 226 -41.54 0.67 5.60
C GLU A 226 -40.87 0.31 4.27
N GLU A 227 -41.27 -0.85 3.76
CA GLU A 227 -40.96 -1.39 2.45
C GLU A 227 -41.36 -0.40 1.35
N ALA A 228 -40.50 -0.26 0.34
CA ALA A 228 -40.91 0.20 -0.97
C ALA A 228 -40.21 -0.66 -2.03
N ASP A 229 -40.94 -1.68 -2.46
CA ASP A 229 -40.78 -2.31 -3.77
C ASP A 229 -41.06 -1.28 -4.88
N ALA A 230 -40.10 -1.12 -5.79
CA ALA A 230 -40.33 -0.63 -7.15
C ALA A 230 -39.16 -1.16 -8.00
N GLU A 231 -39.38 -2.26 -8.73
CA GLU A 231 -39.91 -2.29 -10.09
C GLU A 231 -38.89 -1.89 -11.15
N GLU A 232 -38.92 -2.69 -12.21
CA GLU A 232 -37.93 -2.85 -13.24
C GLU A 232 -37.83 -1.63 -14.16
N GLY A 233 -36.66 -1.46 -14.78
CA GLY A 233 -36.45 -0.43 -15.79
C GLY A 233 -35.21 -0.69 -16.63
N LEU A 234 -35.25 -1.73 -17.47
CA LEU A 234 -34.37 -1.84 -18.64
C LEU A 234 -34.71 -0.73 -19.65
N PRO A 235 -33.69 -0.13 -20.28
CA PRO A 235 -33.69 -0.09 -21.75
C PRO A 235 -32.32 -0.52 -22.29
N SER A 236 -32.24 -1.60 -23.08
CA SER A 236 -32.47 -1.65 -24.54
C SER A 236 -31.50 -0.80 -25.36
N ALA A 237 -30.73 -1.52 -26.18
CA ALA A 237 -29.62 -1.07 -27.00
C ALA A 237 -30.01 -0.24 -28.23
N ALA A 238 -29.17 0.74 -28.55
CA ALA A 238 -28.80 1.22 -29.89
C ALA A 238 -27.51 2.05 -29.67
N GLY A 239 -26.35 1.77 -30.24
CA GLY A 239 -26.07 1.55 -31.65
C GLY A 239 -25.45 2.83 -32.22
N ALA A 240 -24.12 2.94 -32.25
CA ALA A 240 -23.41 3.85 -33.16
C ALA A 240 -21.90 3.51 -33.20
N SER A 241 -21.48 3.04 -34.38
CA SER A 241 -20.12 2.79 -34.80
C SER A 241 -19.38 4.09 -35.13
N THR A 242 -18.12 4.21 -34.74
CA THR A 242 -17.04 5.01 -35.36
C THR A 242 -15.74 4.38 -34.82
N SER A 243 -14.93 3.60 -35.54
CA SER A 243 -14.31 3.72 -36.86
C SER A 243 -13.58 5.05 -37.04
N THR A 244 -12.36 5.14 -36.52
CA THR A 244 -11.33 5.99 -37.12
C THR A 244 -9.99 5.27 -37.02
N ASP A 245 -9.57 4.84 -38.20
CA ASP A 245 -8.29 4.31 -38.60
C ASP A 245 -7.28 5.47 -38.74
N GLN A 246 -5.99 5.14 -38.87
CA GLN A 246 -4.86 6.01 -39.28
C GLN A 246 -4.17 6.81 -38.14
N THR A 247 -2.84 6.92 -38.03
CA THR A 247 -1.74 6.60 -38.97
C THR A 247 -0.41 6.59 -38.21
N ALA A 248 0.52 5.76 -38.67
CA ALA A 248 1.93 5.79 -38.31
C ALA A 248 2.59 7.13 -38.72
N THR A 249 3.48 7.65 -37.88
CA THR A 249 4.40 8.73 -38.28
C THR A 249 5.83 8.24 -38.21
N THR A 250 6.43 8.29 -39.38
CA THR A 250 7.77 7.89 -39.78
C THR A 250 8.82 8.91 -39.32
N VAL A 251 10.01 8.37 -39.08
CA VAL A 251 11.32 9.03 -38.94
C VAL A 251 11.56 10.10 -40.01
N SER A 252 12.15 11.23 -39.63
CA SER A 252 12.96 12.07 -40.53
C SER A 252 14.10 12.73 -39.74
N ARG A 253 15.30 12.28 -40.07
CA ARG A 253 16.62 12.80 -39.72
C ARG A 253 16.95 13.89 -40.73
N GLN A 254 17.25 15.10 -40.28
CA GLN A 254 17.78 16.15 -41.14
C GLN A 254 19.06 16.70 -40.50
N GLU A 255 20.16 16.39 -41.17
CA GLU A 255 21.46 17.00 -40.99
C GLU A 255 21.43 18.33 -41.74
N GLU A 256 21.70 19.44 -41.05
CA GLU A 256 22.18 20.67 -41.69
C GLU A 256 23.39 21.17 -40.90
N GLU A 257 24.57 20.92 -41.48
CA GLU A 257 25.78 21.72 -41.29
C GLU A 257 25.50 23.14 -41.80
N LEU A 258 25.78 24.16 -40.99
CA LEU A 258 26.24 25.44 -41.52
C LEU A 258 27.26 26.06 -40.56
N HIS A 259 28.48 26.12 -41.08
CA HIS A 259 29.57 27.03 -40.76
C HIS A 259 29.07 28.43 -40.37
N ASN A 260 29.58 28.97 -39.27
CA ASN A 260 29.67 30.43 -39.11
C ASN A 260 30.91 30.77 -38.27
N ASP A 261 32.02 31.01 -38.97
CA ASP A 261 33.18 31.71 -38.43
C ASP A 261 32.85 33.21 -38.43
N GLY A 262 32.82 33.80 -37.24
CA GLY A 262 32.60 35.22 -37.04
C GLY A 262 33.30 35.65 -35.76
N ASP A 263 34.59 35.98 -35.91
CA ASP A 263 35.33 36.83 -34.99
C ASP A 263 34.57 38.16 -34.82
N ASP A 264 34.25 38.54 -33.58
CA ASP A 264 34.19 39.95 -33.20
C ASP A 264 34.22 40.14 -31.68
N GLU A 265 34.88 41.24 -31.33
CA GLU A 265 35.59 41.49 -30.08
C GLU A 265 34.70 41.94 -28.89
N SER A 266 35.25 41.70 -27.70
CA SER A 266 35.19 42.55 -26.48
C SER A 266 33.93 43.40 -26.25
N GLY A 267 33.02 42.87 -25.42
CA GLY A 267 31.95 43.63 -24.77
C GLY A 267 31.87 43.26 -23.29
N GLU A 268 31.67 44.27 -22.46
CA GLU A 268 31.87 44.30 -21.01
C GLU A 268 31.09 43.24 -20.21
N GLN A 269 31.78 42.68 -19.20
CA GLN A 269 31.23 41.82 -18.16
C GLN A 269 30.28 42.63 -17.26
N ASP A 270 29.05 42.82 -17.69
CA ASP A 270 27.96 43.06 -16.75
C ASP A 270 27.58 41.72 -16.11
N GLY A 271 27.75 41.67 -14.79
CA GLY A 271 27.48 40.51 -13.94
C GLY A 271 25.99 40.21 -13.89
N ASP A 272 25.48 39.65 -14.97
CA ASP A 272 24.12 39.15 -15.04
C ASP A 272 24.06 37.89 -14.20
N ASN A 273 23.36 38.03 -13.08
CA ASN A 273 23.04 36.99 -12.12
C ASN A 273 22.10 36.00 -12.82
N ALA A 274 22.68 35.16 -13.69
CA ALA A 274 22.01 34.13 -14.44
C ALA A 274 21.51 33.08 -13.44
N VAL A 275 20.32 33.36 -12.88
CA VAL A 275 19.49 32.37 -12.22
C VAL A 275 19.21 31.32 -13.29
N ALA A 276 20.04 30.28 -13.33
CA ALA A 276 19.91 29.18 -14.26
C ALA A 276 18.46 28.69 -14.20
N SER A 277 17.72 28.91 -15.28
CA SER A 277 16.32 28.49 -15.38
C SER A 277 16.29 26.97 -15.21
N ILE A 278 15.81 26.52 -14.05
CA ILE A 278 15.73 25.09 -13.75
C ILE A 278 14.74 24.49 -14.75
N SER A 279 15.21 23.55 -15.58
CA SER A 279 14.34 22.91 -16.57
C SER A 279 13.28 22.06 -15.85
N PRO A 280 12.05 21.99 -16.37
CA PRO A 280 10.98 21.20 -15.76
C PRO A 280 11.32 19.70 -15.68
N GLU A 281 12.16 19.20 -16.58
CA GLU A 281 12.69 17.83 -16.54
C GLU A 281 13.59 17.63 -15.33
N SER A 282 14.43 18.61 -15.00
CA SER A 282 15.30 18.56 -13.81
C SER A 282 14.47 18.54 -12.51
N ILE A 283 13.38 19.31 -12.46
CA ILE A 283 12.44 19.30 -11.32
C ILE A 283 11.82 17.90 -11.18
N ARG A 284 11.31 17.34 -12.28
CA ARG A 284 10.69 16.00 -12.28
C ARG A 284 11.67 14.91 -11.86
N GLU A 285 12.93 15.00 -12.29
CA GLU A 285 13.97 14.07 -11.86
C GLU A 285 14.25 14.18 -10.35
N ALA A 286 14.32 15.39 -9.81
CA ALA A 286 14.47 15.61 -8.38
C ALA A 286 13.28 15.05 -7.57
N GLU A 287 12.05 15.26 -8.05
CA GLU A 287 10.84 14.68 -7.46
C GLU A 287 10.88 13.15 -7.44
N HIS A 288 11.28 12.52 -8.56
CA HIS A 288 11.42 11.07 -8.65
C HIS A 288 12.47 10.53 -7.66
N LEU A 289 13.58 11.24 -7.46
CA LEU A 289 14.59 10.85 -6.48
C LEU A 289 14.05 10.87 -5.04
N LEU A 290 13.19 11.84 -4.70
CA LEU A 290 12.54 11.91 -3.39
C LEU A 290 11.51 10.78 -3.22
N LEU A 291 10.61 10.61 -4.19
CA LEU A 291 9.55 9.60 -4.15
C LEU A 291 10.10 8.17 -4.12
N ARG A 292 11.14 7.88 -4.92
CA ARG A 292 11.79 6.56 -4.95
C ARG A 292 12.34 6.11 -3.60
N ARG A 293 12.77 7.07 -2.77
CA ARG A 293 13.30 6.84 -1.42
C ARG A 293 12.21 6.81 -0.36
N SER A 294 10.99 7.22 -0.69
CA SER A 294 9.88 7.28 0.25
C SER A 294 9.36 5.87 0.58
N PRO A 295 9.30 5.51 1.87
CA PRO A 295 8.64 4.28 2.32
C PRO A 295 7.15 4.26 1.96
N GLU A 296 6.45 5.41 1.98
CA GLU A 296 5.04 5.54 1.61
C GLU A 296 4.78 5.09 0.18
N VAL A 297 5.63 5.49 -0.76
CA VAL A 297 5.56 5.08 -2.17
C VAL A 297 5.82 3.58 -2.32
N ARG A 298 6.79 3.02 -1.59
CA ARG A 298 7.08 1.58 -1.62
C ARG A 298 5.93 0.75 -1.05
N CYS A 299 5.32 1.18 0.05
CA CYS A 299 4.10 0.59 0.59
C CYS A 299 2.97 0.62 -0.44
N PHE A 300 2.74 1.77 -1.05
CA PHE A 300 1.72 1.95 -2.07
C PHE A 300 1.88 0.96 -3.22
N MET A 301 3.10 0.84 -3.76
CA MET A 301 3.36 -0.12 -4.84
C MET A 301 3.19 -1.57 -4.42
N TYR A 302 3.67 -1.92 -3.22
CA TYR A 302 3.50 -3.26 -2.68
C TYR A 302 2.01 -3.63 -2.51
N ASP A 303 1.22 -2.71 -1.96
CA ASP A 303 -0.22 -2.90 -1.78
C ASP A 303 -0.93 -3.00 -3.13
N ALA A 304 -0.57 -2.16 -4.11
CA ALA A 304 -1.16 -2.17 -5.44
C ALA A 304 -0.92 -3.51 -6.15
N MET A 305 0.31 -4.02 -6.09
CA MET A 305 0.67 -5.33 -6.65
C MET A 305 -0.07 -6.47 -5.92
N THR A 306 -0.16 -6.40 -4.59
CA THR A 306 -0.89 -7.40 -3.78
C THR A 306 -2.37 -7.42 -4.11
N ALA A 307 -3.01 -6.24 -4.18
CA ALA A 307 -4.41 -6.09 -4.55
C ALA A 307 -4.68 -6.62 -5.97
N SER A 308 -3.78 -6.35 -6.92
CA SER A 308 -3.91 -6.81 -8.31
C SER A 308 -3.88 -8.34 -8.46
N LEU A 309 -3.13 -9.01 -7.58
CA LEU A 309 -3.01 -10.48 -7.57
C LEU A 309 -4.04 -11.16 -6.68
N PHE A 310 -4.89 -10.39 -6.00
CA PHE A 310 -5.93 -10.95 -5.15
C PHE A 310 -6.95 -11.70 -6.02
N HIS A 311 -7.07 -13.02 -5.77
CA HIS A 311 -7.93 -13.93 -6.53
C HIS A 311 -7.65 -13.98 -8.05
N SER A 312 -6.45 -13.59 -8.51
CA SER A 312 -6.00 -14.02 -9.83
C SER A 312 -5.82 -15.54 -9.75
N ASN A 313 -6.80 -16.30 -10.26
CA ASN A 313 -6.89 -17.77 -10.18
C ASN A 313 -5.82 -18.49 -11.02
N ALA A 314 -4.56 -18.08 -10.87
CA ALA A 314 -3.44 -18.48 -11.73
C ALA A 314 -3.64 -18.19 -13.23
N ASP A 315 -4.57 -17.28 -13.58
CA ASP A 315 -4.66 -16.77 -14.95
C ASP A 315 -3.42 -15.92 -15.26
N LEU A 316 -2.47 -16.55 -15.94
CA LEU A 316 -1.19 -15.95 -16.34
C LEU A 316 -1.39 -14.65 -17.14
N ARG A 317 -2.46 -14.54 -17.92
CA ARG A 317 -2.74 -13.32 -18.70
C ARG A 317 -3.16 -12.18 -17.79
N ALA A 318 -4.03 -12.44 -16.81
CA ALA A 318 -4.44 -11.44 -15.84
C ALA A 318 -3.25 -10.96 -14.99
N VAL A 319 -2.40 -11.91 -14.54
CA VAL A 319 -1.18 -11.62 -13.78
C VAL A 319 -0.22 -10.73 -14.57
N GLU A 320 0.03 -11.04 -15.85
CA GLU A 320 0.94 -10.24 -16.68
C GLU A 320 0.36 -8.84 -16.99
N MET A 321 -0.95 -8.72 -17.19
CA MET A 321 -1.60 -7.41 -17.36
C MET A 321 -1.50 -6.55 -16.09
N ALA A 322 -1.77 -7.15 -14.93
CA ALA A 322 -1.58 -6.50 -13.63
C ALA A 322 -0.13 -6.03 -13.42
N ARG A 323 0.84 -6.89 -13.77
CA ARG A 323 2.27 -6.55 -13.70
C ARG A 323 2.60 -5.35 -14.58
N ARG A 324 2.18 -5.35 -15.84
CA ARG A 324 2.43 -4.23 -16.77
C ARG A 324 1.82 -2.93 -16.28
N HIS A 325 0.59 -2.98 -15.79
CA HIS A 325 -0.13 -1.81 -15.27
C HIS A 325 0.58 -1.20 -14.06
N THR A 326 0.85 -2.02 -13.03
CA THR A 326 1.56 -1.57 -11.82
C THR A 326 3.00 -1.10 -12.12
N PHE A 327 3.70 -1.74 -13.08
CA PHE A 327 5.03 -1.30 -13.49
C PHE A 327 4.99 0.04 -14.22
N TRP A 328 4.00 0.25 -15.09
CA TRP A 328 3.81 1.52 -15.78
C TRP A 328 3.58 2.65 -14.77
N ILE A 329 2.70 2.45 -13.78
CA ILE A 329 2.48 3.44 -12.71
C ILE A 329 3.75 3.68 -11.91
N GLY A 330 4.40 2.62 -11.42
CA GLY A 330 5.59 2.75 -10.59
C GLY A 330 6.75 3.47 -11.28
N ALA A 331 6.95 3.22 -12.57
CA ALA A 331 8.02 3.84 -13.36
C ALA A 331 7.68 5.28 -13.78
N ASN A 332 6.48 5.52 -14.33
CA ASN A 332 6.14 6.81 -14.93
C ASN A 332 5.66 7.85 -13.91
N VAL A 333 4.94 7.43 -12.88
CA VAL A 333 4.36 8.33 -11.88
C VAL A 333 5.32 8.52 -10.70
N PHE A 334 5.90 7.43 -10.19
CA PHE A 334 6.73 7.46 -8.98
C PHE A 334 8.24 7.41 -9.22
N GLY A 335 8.69 7.22 -10.47
CA GLY A 335 10.12 7.17 -10.79
C GLY A 335 10.87 5.98 -10.20
N ILE A 336 10.17 4.89 -9.88
CA ILE A 336 10.78 3.68 -9.33
C ILE A 336 11.45 2.91 -10.45
N SER A 337 12.68 2.44 -10.18
CA SER A 337 13.44 1.68 -11.18
C SER A 337 12.78 0.32 -11.47
N PHE A 338 12.97 -0.16 -12.70
CA PHE A 338 12.46 -1.47 -13.12
C PHE A 338 12.97 -2.61 -12.22
N ASP A 339 14.22 -2.54 -11.75
CA ASP A 339 14.81 -3.55 -10.87
C ASP A 339 14.12 -3.57 -9.50
N GLU A 340 13.85 -2.40 -8.91
CA GLU A 340 13.11 -2.30 -7.64
C GLU A 340 11.68 -2.80 -7.77
N LEU A 341 10.98 -2.45 -8.86
CA LEU A 341 9.64 -2.96 -9.15
C LEU A 341 9.65 -4.47 -9.33
N THR A 342 10.68 -5.03 -9.99
CA THR A 342 10.85 -6.47 -10.16
C THR A 342 11.09 -7.17 -8.83
N LEU A 343 11.88 -6.59 -7.93
CA LEU A 343 12.09 -7.13 -6.59
C LEU A 343 10.80 -7.12 -5.76
N LEU A 344 10.05 -6.01 -5.77
CA LEU A 344 8.75 -5.92 -5.10
C LEU A 344 7.75 -6.94 -5.65
N TRP A 345 7.67 -7.07 -6.98
CA TRP A 345 6.76 -8.02 -7.61
C TRP A 345 7.05 -9.46 -7.21
N ARG A 346 8.33 -9.87 -7.27
CA ARG A 346 8.75 -11.22 -6.84
C ARG A 346 8.43 -11.50 -5.38
N LEU A 347 8.56 -10.49 -4.51
CA LEU A 347 8.20 -10.61 -3.11
C LEU A 347 6.68 -10.88 -2.97
N VAL A 348 5.84 -10.11 -3.66
CA VAL A 348 4.38 -10.30 -3.63
C VAL A 348 3.98 -11.67 -4.17
N GLU A 349 4.58 -12.12 -5.28
CA GLU A 349 4.35 -13.46 -5.83
C GLU A 349 4.74 -14.57 -4.83
N ALA A 350 5.90 -14.45 -4.20
CA ALA A 350 6.36 -15.41 -3.19
C ALA A 350 5.40 -15.46 -1.99
N GLU A 351 4.93 -14.30 -1.51
CA GLU A 351 3.95 -14.24 -0.43
C GLU A 351 2.60 -14.87 -0.80
N LEU A 352 2.15 -14.67 -2.04
CA LEU A 352 0.93 -15.28 -2.55
C LEU A 352 1.05 -16.82 -2.60
N LEU A 353 2.18 -17.33 -3.08
CA LEU A 353 2.47 -18.76 -3.11
C LEU A 353 2.49 -19.36 -1.70
N LEU A 354 3.19 -18.72 -0.76
CA LEU A 354 3.24 -19.15 0.63
C LEU A 354 1.86 -19.16 1.29
N LYS A 355 1.01 -18.17 1.00
CA LYS A 355 -0.38 -18.13 1.49
C LYS A 355 -1.19 -19.32 0.96
N LYS A 356 -1.08 -19.65 -0.33
CA LYS A 356 -1.75 -20.80 -0.94
C LYS A 356 -1.28 -22.13 -0.34
N GLU A 357 0.04 -22.30 -0.18
CA GLU A 357 0.61 -23.49 0.45
C GLU A 357 0.17 -23.64 1.90
N LYS A 358 0.15 -22.54 2.66
CA LYS A 358 -0.33 -22.54 4.05
C LYS A 358 -1.79 -22.99 4.15
N ILE A 359 -2.67 -22.49 3.29
CA ILE A 359 -4.08 -22.88 3.26
C ILE A 359 -4.20 -24.39 2.96
N LYS A 360 -3.45 -24.89 1.97
CA LYS A 360 -3.40 -26.31 1.60
C LYS A 360 -2.91 -27.19 2.75
N VAL A 361 -1.83 -26.81 3.43
CA VAL A 361 -1.25 -27.57 4.55
C VAL A 361 -2.17 -27.58 5.78
N LEU A 362 -2.86 -26.47 6.04
CA LEU A 362 -3.81 -26.38 7.16
C LEU A 362 -5.15 -27.06 6.87
N GLY A 363 -5.35 -27.60 5.66
CA GLY A 363 -6.58 -28.28 5.28
C GLY A 363 -7.83 -27.41 5.41
N GLN A 364 -7.69 -26.09 5.22
CA GLN A 364 -8.82 -25.17 5.32
C GLN A 364 -9.70 -25.35 4.06
N PRO A 365 -10.94 -25.86 4.20
CA PRO A 365 -11.76 -26.30 3.06
C PRO A 365 -12.36 -25.16 2.24
N TRP A 366 -12.14 -23.90 2.63
CA TRP A 366 -12.82 -22.73 2.07
C TRP A 366 -12.11 -22.13 0.83
N SER A 367 -11.30 -22.89 0.10
CA SER A 367 -10.38 -22.32 -0.91
C SER A 367 -10.34 -23.00 -2.28
N GLU A 368 -11.27 -23.92 -2.56
CA GLU A 368 -11.45 -24.44 -3.93
C GLU A 368 -12.52 -23.66 -4.70
#